data_AF-A0A6J6NIB5-F1
#
_entry.id   AF-A0A6J6NIB5-F1
#
_cell.length_a   1.000
_cell.length_b   1.000
_cell.length_c   1.000
_cell.angle_alpha   90.00
_cell.angle_beta   90.00
_cell.angle_gamma   90.00
#
_symmetry.space_group_name_H-M   'P 1'
#
loop_
_entity.id
_entity.type
_entity.pdbx_description
1 polymer ?
#
loop_
_entity_poly.entity_id
_entity_poly.type
_entity_poly.pdbx_seq_one_letter_code
_entity_poly.pdbx_strand_id
1 'polypeptide(L)'
;MKAQVLDLHAIQRPTRVGYRQYLIGRGWLLVVSGGTSNGIGLEVATPKRDFLSQVKTLTKSFLNLFGWNPSPFTWNGKNLEFAEAPHMHLSLLTFKGKDAPKVGSEIDVDVRFTTTAFDQVVFD
;
A
#
# COMPACT_ATOMS: atom_id res chain seq x y z
N MET A 1 -3.34 2.89 11.75
CA MET A 1 -2.02 2.34 12.13
C MET A 1 -0.95 3.20 11.46
N LYS A 2 0.30 3.16 11.93
CA LYS A 2 1.43 3.84 11.31
C LYS A 2 2.45 2.84 10.77
N ALA A 3 3.13 3.20 9.69
CA ALA A 3 4.33 2.55 9.18
C ALA A 3 5.42 3.61 8.97
N GLN A 4 6.69 3.21 9.04
CA GLN A 4 7.80 4.14 8.88
C GLN A 4 8.39 4.06 7.48
N VAL A 5 8.76 5.20 6.90
CA VAL A 5 9.54 5.27 5.68
C VAL A 5 10.99 4.93 6.01
N LEU A 6 11.47 3.79 5.51
CA LEU A 6 12.83 3.30 5.72
C LEU A 6 13.79 3.84 4.67
N ASP A 7 13.32 4.01 3.44
CA ASP A 7 14.12 4.53 2.34
C ASP A 7 13.24 5.25 1.29
N LEU A 8 13.85 6.18 0.54
CA LEU A 8 13.17 6.98 -0.48
C LEU A 8 14.10 7.23 -1.68
N HIS A 9 13.62 6.85 -2.88
CA HIS A 9 14.33 7.06 -4.14
C HIS A 9 13.51 7.85 -5.15
N ALA A 10 14.13 8.86 -5.77
CA ALA A 10 13.54 9.58 -6.89
C ALA A 10 13.68 8.79 -8.20
N ILE A 11 12.58 8.59 -8.91
CA ILE A 11 12.53 7.88 -10.20
C ILE A 11 12.35 8.91 -11.32
N GLN A 12 13.45 9.21 -12.01
CA GLN A 12 13.48 10.24 -13.06
C GLN A 12 13.06 9.72 -14.44
N ARG A 13 13.17 8.41 -14.66
CA ARG A 13 12.82 7.71 -15.91
C ARG A 13 12.21 6.35 -15.57
N PRO A 14 11.40 5.73 -16.47
CA PRO A 14 10.87 4.40 -16.23
C PRO A 14 11.96 3.42 -15.80
N THR A 15 11.79 2.79 -14.65
CA THR A 15 12.83 1.97 -13.98
C THR A 15 12.22 0.67 -13.50
N ARG A 16 12.95 -0.44 -13.64
CA ARG A 16 12.54 -1.74 -13.08
C ARG A 16 12.93 -1.80 -11.61
N VAL A 17 12.00 -2.19 -10.77
CA VAL A 17 12.20 -2.25 -9.31
C VAL A 17 11.78 -3.60 -8.76
N GLY A 18 12.32 -3.93 -7.59
CA GLY A 18 11.91 -5.11 -6.85
C GLY A 18 12.41 -6.43 -7.42
N TYR A 19 11.96 -7.55 -6.86
CA TYR A 19 12.37 -8.90 -7.27
C TYR A 19 11.79 -9.28 -8.63
N ARG A 20 10.51 -8.98 -8.85
CA ARG A 20 9.79 -9.24 -10.12
C ARG A 20 10.11 -8.22 -11.22
N GLN A 21 10.97 -7.24 -10.95
CA GLN A 21 11.45 -6.27 -11.93
C GLN A 21 10.32 -5.51 -12.65
N TYR A 22 9.28 -5.13 -11.89
CA TYR A 22 8.15 -4.37 -12.41
C TYR A 22 8.60 -2.97 -12.84
N LEU A 23 8.12 -2.54 -14.01
CA LEU A 23 8.44 -1.23 -14.55
C LEU A 23 7.55 -0.18 -13.89
N ILE A 24 8.14 0.74 -13.15
CA ILE A 24 7.44 1.90 -12.58
C ILE A 24 7.77 3.17 -13.34
N GLY A 25 6.80 4.10 -13.38
CA GLY A 25 6.93 5.40 -14.02
C GLY A 25 7.71 6.42 -13.18
N ARG A 26 7.75 7.67 -13.66
CA ARG A 26 8.40 8.78 -12.95
C ARG A 26 7.67 9.10 -11.66
N GLY A 27 8.42 9.49 -10.63
CA GLY A 27 7.90 9.83 -9.31
C GLY A 27 8.87 9.41 -8.22
N TRP A 28 8.35 8.77 -7.18
CA TRP A 28 9.10 8.29 -6.04
C TRP A 28 8.87 6.79 -5.84
N LEU A 29 9.92 6.11 -5.41
CA LEU A 29 9.88 4.76 -4.86
C LEU A 29 10.14 4.87 -3.36
N LEU A 30 9.24 4.31 -2.57
CA LEU A 30 9.33 4.29 -1.11
C LEU A 30 9.52 2.86 -0.65
N VAL A 31 10.41 2.68 0.31
CA VAL A 31 10.52 1.43 1.08
C VAL A 31 9.97 1.73 2.47
N VAL A 32 8.93 1.00 2.86
CA VAL A 32 8.22 1.25 4.13
C VAL A 32 8.19 -0.02 4.97
N SER A 33 8.19 0.17 6.29
CA SER A 33 7.97 -0.93 7.22
C SER A 33 6.57 -1.51 7.06
N GLY A 34 6.43 -2.79 7.38
CA GLY A 34 5.17 -3.50 7.24
C GLY A 34 5.13 -4.31 5.94
N GLY A 35 4.96 -5.61 6.10
CA GLY A 35 4.84 -6.56 5.02
C GLY A 35 3.73 -7.58 5.26
N THR A 36 3.77 -8.69 4.54
CA THR A 36 2.77 -9.76 4.68
C THR A 36 2.74 -10.37 6.08
N SER A 37 3.87 -10.39 6.81
CA SER A 37 3.91 -10.82 8.22
C SER A 37 3.11 -9.88 9.15
N ASN A 38 2.94 -8.62 8.77
CA ASN A 38 2.12 -7.64 9.49
C ASN A 38 0.67 -7.60 8.97
N GLY A 39 0.28 -8.53 8.11
CA GLY A 39 -1.06 -8.60 7.53
C GLY A 39 -1.29 -7.72 6.30
N ILE A 40 -0.23 -7.13 5.74
CA ILE A 40 -0.34 -6.26 4.57
C ILE A 40 -0.48 -7.09 3.29
N GLY A 41 -1.45 -6.74 2.44
CA GLY A 41 -1.72 -7.45 1.19
C GLY A 41 -2.41 -8.79 1.35
N LEU A 42 -2.79 -9.18 2.58
CA LEU A 42 -3.68 -10.31 2.79
C LEU A 42 -5.10 -9.89 2.43
N GLU A 43 -5.69 -10.59 1.47
CA GLU A 43 -7.12 -10.48 1.17
C GLU A 43 -7.92 -10.90 2.39
N VAL A 44 -8.56 -9.93 3.03
CA VAL A 44 -9.70 -10.22 3.90
C VAL A 44 -10.92 -9.67 3.17
N ALA A 45 -11.73 -10.58 2.64
CA ALA A 45 -13.01 -10.28 2.02
C ALA A 45 -13.74 -9.25 2.89
N THR A 46 -13.81 -8.00 2.41
CA THR A 46 -14.44 -6.92 3.16
C THR A 46 -15.94 -7.09 2.95
N PRO A 47 -16.75 -7.48 3.96
CA PRO A 47 -18.18 -7.44 3.81
C PRO A 47 -18.57 -5.97 4.00
N LYS A 48 -18.57 -5.19 2.92
CA LYS A 48 -19.30 -3.92 2.91
C LYS A 48 -20.78 -4.25 2.94
N ARG A 49 -21.35 -4.26 4.15
CA ARG A 49 -22.80 -4.21 4.36
C ARG A 49 -23.29 -2.81 3.96
N ASP A 50 -23.41 -2.58 2.66
CA ASP A 50 -24.22 -1.50 2.10
C ASP A 50 -25.24 -2.13 1.15
N PHE A 51 -26.42 -2.44 1.71
CA PHE A 51 -27.55 -3.05 1.01
C PHE A 51 -28.03 -2.23 -0.21
N LEU A 52 -27.62 -0.96 -0.31
CA LEU A 52 -27.91 -0.06 -1.44
C LEU A 52 -26.92 -0.15 -2.62
N SER A 53 -25.80 -0.88 -2.48
CA SER A 53 -24.73 -0.92 -3.50
C SER A 53 -24.95 -1.95 -4.61
N GLN A 54 -25.91 -2.87 -4.46
CA GLN A 54 -26.09 -4.00 -5.37
C GLN A 54 -26.41 -3.62 -6.83
N VAL A 55 -26.84 -2.38 -7.09
CA VAL A 55 -27.17 -1.90 -8.44
C VAL A 55 -25.95 -1.38 -9.21
N LYS A 56 -24.88 -0.95 -8.52
CA LYS A 56 -23.64 -0.44 -9.18
C LYS A 56 -22.60 -1.53 -9.47
N THR A 57 -22.89 -2.78 -9.12
CA THR A 57 -21.93 -3.90 -9.14
C THR A 57 -21.66 -4.45 -10.54
N LEU A 58 -22.48 -4.13 -11.54
CA LEU A 58 -22.30 -4.65 -12.90
C LEU A 58 -21.14 -4.02 -13.67
N THR A 59 -20.76 -2.76 -13.40
CA THR A 59 -19.64 -2.11 -14.11
C THR A 59 -18.27 -2.41 -13.51
N LYS A 60 -18.20 -2.95 -12.28
CA LYS A 60 -16.93 -3.22 -11.57
C LYS A 60 -16.40 -4.64 -11.73
N SER A 61 -17.12 -5.55 -12.41
CA SER A 61 -16.71 -6.96 -12.50
C SER A 61 -15.54 -7.22 -13.46
N PHE A 62 -15.22 -6.30 -14.38
CA PHE A 62 -14.14 -6.51 -15.35
C PHE A 62 -12.74 -6.09 -14.85
N LEU A 63 -12.63 -5.19 -13.86
CA LEU A 63 -11.32 -4.73 -13.38
C LEU A 63 -10.69 -5.60 -12.28
N ASN A 64 -11.45 -6.53 -11.70
CA ASN A 64 -11.01 -7.32 -10.54
C ASN A 64 -10.24 -8.61 -10.90
N LEU A 65 -9.91 -8.85 -12.17
CA LEU A 65 -9.24 -10.09 -12.62
C LEU A 65 -7.71 -10.09 -12.49
N PHE A 66 -7.10 -9.12 -11.80
CA PHE A 66 -5.64 -9.04 -11.68
C PHE A 66 -5.05 -9.16 -10.26
N GLY A 67 -5.86 -9.46 -9.24
CA GLY A 67 -5.32 -9.74 -7.88
C GLY A 67 -4.48 -8.61 -7.28
N TRP A 68 -4.59 -7.40 -7.83
CA TRP A 68 -3.92 -6.21 -7.32
C TRP A 68 -4.88 -5.49 -6.39
N ASN A 69 -4.81 -5.85 -5.11
CA ASN A 69 -5.48 -5.08 -4.09
C ASN A 69 -4.83 -3.69 -3.98
N PRO A 70 -5.65 -2.62 -3.85
CA PRO A 70 -5.10 -1.29 -3.58
C PRO A 70 -4.26 -1.34 -2.31
N SER A 71 -3.16 -0.59 -2.29
CA SER A 71 -2.33 -0.57 -1.09
C SER A 71 -3.11 0.09 0.07
N PRO A 72 -2.94 -0.40 1.31
CA PRO A 72 -3.57 0.20 2.49
C PRO A 72 -2.88 1.48 2.96
N PHE A 73 -1.83 1.93 2.25
CA PHE A 73 -0.99 3.04 2.68
C PHE A 73 -1.47 4.36 2.12
N THR A 74 -1.45 5.39 2.96
CA THR A 74 -1.77 6.77 2.56
C THR A 74 -0.75 7.76 3.09
N TRP A 75 -0.51 8.81 2.31
CA TRP A 75 0.36 9.93 2.66
C TRP A 75 -0.34 11.24 2.32
N ASN A 76 -0.54 12.11 3.31
CA ASN A 76 -1.26 13.38 3.16
C ASN A 76 -2.63 13.21 2.45
N GLY A 77 -3.39 12.18 2.85
CA GLY A 77 -4.69 11.86 2.27
C GLY A 77 -4.65 11.29 0.84
N LYS A 78 -3.47 11.01 0.29
CA LYS A 78 -3.30 10.38 -1.02
C LYS A 78 -2.90 8.91 -0.86
N ASN A 79 -3.55 8.04 -1.62
CA ASN A 79 -3.19 6.63 -1.66
C ASN A 79 -1.79 6.46 -2.28
N LEU A 80 -1.00 5.60 -1.66
CA LEU A 80 0.23 5.09 -2.23
C LEU A 80 -0.10 3.81 -3.00
N GLU A 81 0.57 3.56 -4.12
CA GLU A 81 0.35 2.34 -4.93
C GLU A 81 1.48 1.35 -4.64
N PHE A 82 1.22 0.05 -4.69
CA PHE A 82 2.28 -0.95 -4.64
C PHE A 82 3.15 -0.84 -5.91
N ALA A 83 4.46 -0.70 -5.72
CA ALA A 83 5.43 -0.84 -6.80
C ALA A 83 5.75 -2.31 -7.09
N GLU A 84 5.65 -3.16 -6.05
CA GLU A 84 5.65 -4.61 -6.14
C GLU A 84 4.73 -5.18 -5.04
N ALA A 85 4.31 -6.44 -5.18
CA ALA A 85 3.66 -7.16 -4.10
C ALA A 85 4.47 -7.06 -2.79
N PRO A 86 3.81 -6.90 -1.63
CA PRO A 86 4.50 -6.75 -0.35
C PRO A 86 5.38 -7.96 -0.04
N HIS A 87 6.56 -7.71 0.52
CA HIS A 87 7.45 -8.76 1.04
C HIS A 87 7.09 -9.05 2.51
N MET A 88 7.78 -9.99 3.14
CA MET A 88 7.45 -10.40 4.51
C MET A 88 7.48 -9.25 5.52
N HIS A 89 8.47 -8.36 5.42
CA HIS A 89 8.72 -7.31 6.43
C HIS A 89 8.57 -5.88 5.91
N LEU A 90 8.52 -5.71 4.59
CA LEU A 90 8.56 -4.40 3.94
C LEU A 90 7.67 -4.37 2.72
N SER A 91 7.18 -3.16 2.41
CA SER A 91 6.37 -2.89 1.23
C SER A 91 7.09 -1.88 0.34
N LEU A 92 7.10 -2.14 -0.97
CA LEU A 92 7.59 -1.19 -1.97
C LEU A 92 6.40 -0.42 -2.52
N LEU A 93 6.44 0.90 -2.39
CA LEU A 93 5.36 1.78 -2.83
C LEU A 93 5.85 2.78 -3.87
N THR A 94 4.95 3.24 -4.74
CA THR A 94 5.21 4.35 -5.65
C THR A 94 4.28 5.53 -5.37
N PHE A 95 4.83 6.74 -5.54
CA PHE A 95 4.12 7.99 -5.34
C PHE A 95 4.46 8.99 -6.44
N LYS A 96 3.45 9.64 -7.02
CA LYS A 96 3.62 10.63 -8.10
C LYS A 96 3.54 12.08 -7.63
N GLY A 97 3.36 12.32 -6.34
CA GLY A 97 3.28 13.68 -5.79
C GLY A 97 4.65 14.35 -5.64
N LYS A 98 4.64 15.67 -5.50
CA LYS A 98 5.86 16.47 -5.28
C LYS A 98 6.40 16.33 -3.85
N ASP A 99 5.50 16.27 -2.88
CA ASP A 99 5.84 16.22 -1.45
C ASP A 99 5.90 14.78 -0.97
N ALA A 100 6.93 14.03 -1.39
CA ALA A 100 7.16 12.69 -0.88
C ALA A 100 7.53 12.73 0.62
N PRO A 101 7.12 11.72 1.41
CA PRO A 101 7.54 11.62 2.80
C PRO A 101 9.05 11.43 2.88
N LYS A 102 9.70 12.02 3.88
CA LYS A 102 11.13 11.83 4.11
C LYS A 102 11.39 10.50 4.80
N VAL A 103 12.60 9.96 4.67
CA VAL A 103 13.06 8.84 5.50
C VAL A 103 12.85 9.17 6.99
N GLY A 104 12.32 8.20 7.74
CA GLY A 104 11.93 8.35 9.15
C GLY A 104 10.50 8.86 9.38
N SER A 105 9.82 9.37 8.34
CA SER A 105 8.42 9.82 8.47
C SER A 105 7.48 8.65 8.71
N GLU A 106 6.43 8.87 9.48
CA GLU A 106 5.32 7.92 9.60
C GLU A 106 4.27 8.17 8.51
N ILE A 107 3.76 7.08 7.93
CA ILE A 107 2.67 7.08 6.97
C ILE A 107 1.48 6.31 7.54
N ASP A 108 0.28 6.68 7.09
CA ASP A 108 -0.95 6.05 7.55
C ASP A 108 -1.18 4.72 6.86
N VAL A 109 -1.61 3.74 7.65
CA VAL A 109 -1.94 2.38 7.18
C VAL A 109 -3.33 2.01 7.68
N ASP A 110 -4.19 1.60 6.74
CA ASP A 110 -5.54 1.11 7.01
C ASP A 110 -5.61 -0.42 6.84
N VAL A 111 -5.52 -1.13 7.96
CA VAL A 111 -5.58 -2.60 8.04
C VAL A 111 -6.43 -3.02 9.24
N ARG A 112 -7.03 -4.21 9.15
CA ARG A 112 -7.80 -4.79 10.25
C ARG A 112 -6.87 -5.30 11.35
N PHE A 113 -7.12 -4.87 12.59
CA PHE A 113 -6.31 -5.27 13.74
C PHE A 113 -6.37 -6.77 14.03
N THR A 114 -7.40 -7.48 13.58
CA THR A 114 -7.55 -8.94 13.73
C THR A 114 -6.53 -9.75 12.95
N THR A 115 -5.88 -9.15 11.95
CA THR A 115 -4.93 -9.81 11.05
C THR A 115 -3.56 -9.15 11.05
N THR A 116 -3.34 -8.16 11.93
CA THR A 116 -2.13 -7.36 11.97
C THR A 116 -1.31 -7.69 13.20
N ALA A 117 -0.03 -8.04 12.99
CA ALA A 117 0.97 -8.10 14.04
C ALA A 117 1.70 -6.75 14.13
N PHE A 118 1.60 -6.10 15.29
CA PHE A 118 2.20 -4.78 15.54
C PHE A 118 3.56 -4.92 16.20
N ASP A 119 4.53 -4.13 15.74
CA ASP A 119 5.86 -4.05 16.38
C ASP A 119 5.81 -3.23 17.68
N GLN A 120 4.89 -2.26 17.77
CA GLN A 120 4.71 -1.39 18.94
C GLN A 120 3.23 -1.02 19.12
N VAL A 121 2.77 -1.02 20.37
CA VAL A 121 1.46 -0.50 20.79
C VAL A 121 1.69 0.60 21.82
N VAL A 122 1.19 1.80 21.56
CA VAL A 122 1.33 2.97 22.43
C VAL A 122 -0.04 3.29 23.01
N PHE A 123 -0.12 3.42 24.33
CA PHE A 123 -1.29 3.89 25.06
C PHE A 123 -1.06 5.34 25.48
N ASP A 124 -2.13 6.13 25.48
CA ASP A 124 -2.16 7.50 26.02
C ASP A 124 -2.43 7.49 27.53
#